data_AF-A0A0Q9SGD8-F1
#
_entry.id   AF-A0A0Q9SGD8-F1
#
_cell.length_a   1.000
_cell.length_b   1.000
_cell.length_c   1.000
_cell.angle_alpha   90.00
_cell.angle_beta   90.00
_cell.angle_gamma   90.00
#
_symmetry.space_group_name_H-M   'P 1'
#
loop_
_entity.id
_entity.type
_entity.pdbx_description
1 polymer ?
#
loop_
_entity_poly.entity_id
_entity_poly.type
_entity_poly.pdbx_seq_one_letter_code
_entity_poly.pdbx_strand_id
1 'polypeptide(L)'
;MRALLDCPRLDRPSRQRDRLWLVVRDEVCTRTSAEVVPLGSTAAVTVTEDHATAELICAMEWLFKHETKARRLRPDALYSHLRSAATRRDRGSARAAQADALRGMTGVRPGDAVQWVSREAMEAW
;
A
#
# COMPACT_ATOMS: atom_id res chain seq x y z
N MET A 1 -13.01 -1.22 12.23
CA MET A 1 -12.22 -0.20 12.98
C MET A 1 -12.31 -0.25 14.51
N ARG A 2 -13.44 -0.69 15.09
CA ARG A 2 -13.64 -0.81 16.54
C ARG A 2 -12.53 -1.61 17.26
N ALA A 3 -11.92 -2.58 16.56
CA ALA A 3 -10.77 -3.34 17.05
C ALA A 3 -9.57 -2.48 17.52
N LEU A 4 -9.35 -1.28 16.95
CA LEU A 4 -8.31 -0.37 17.44
C LEU A 4 -8.65 0.20 18.82
N LEU A 5 -9.93 0.48 19.08
CA LEU A 5 -10.40 1.00 20.37
C LEU A 5 -10.27 -0.05 21.47
N ASP A 6 -10.56 -1.30 21.14
CA ASP A 6 -10.47 -2.44 22.06
C ASP A 6 -9.02 -2.90 22.28
N CYS A 7 -8.10 -2.48 21.41
CA CYS A 7 -6.69 -2.79 21.53
C CYS A 7 -6.00 -1.87 22.55
N PRO A 8 -5.21 -2.42 23.50
CA PRO A 8 -4.30 -1.62 24.31
C PRO A 8 -3.22 -1.00 23.42
N ARG A 9 -2.18 -0.41 24.03
CA ARG A 9 -1.08 0.19 23.26
C ARG A 9 -0.49 -0.81 22.25
N LEU A 10 -0.25 -0.35 21.04
CA LEU A 10 0.18 -1.22 19.94
C LEU A 10 1.60 -1.77 20.17
N ASP A 11 2.43 -1.00 20.89
CA ASP A 11 3.81 -1.34 21.26
C ASP A 11 3.95 -2.66 22.03
N ARG A 12 2.87 -3.15 22.66
CA ARG A 12 2.86 -4.40 23.41
C ARG A 12 2.12 -5.52 22.69
N PRO A 13 2.66 -6.75 22.66
CA PRO A 13 1.93 -7.93 22.20
C PRO A 13 0.64 -8.14 22.99
N SER A 14 -0.45 -8.39 22.28
CA SER A 14 -1.76 -8.73 22.87
C SER A 14 -2.64 -9.42 21.83
N ARG A 15 -3.60 -10.24 22.29
CA ARG A 15 -4.57 -10.89 21.39
C ARG A 15 -5.42 -9.87 20.63
N GLN A 16 -5.69 -8.72 21.23
CA GLN A 16 -6.42 -7.62 20.62
C GLN A 16 -5.62 -6.97 19.50
N ARG A 17 -4.29 -6.88 19.65
CA ARG A 17 -3.39 -6.44 18.58
C ARG A 17 -3.45 -7.42 17.42
N ASP A 18 -3.36 -8.72 17.68
CA ASP A 18 -3.41 -9.73 16.61
C ASP A 18 -4.77 -9.70 15.90
N ARG A 19 -5.86 -9.50 16.64
CA ARG A 19 -7.20 -9.26 16.05
C ARG A 19 -7.23 -8.00 15.18
N LEU A 20 -6.56 -6.93 15.59
CA LEU A 20 -6.47 -5.70 14.79
C LEU A 20 -5.77 -5.96 13.45
N TRP A 21 -4.69 -6.75 13.43
CA TRP A 21 -4.03 -7.14 12.18
C TRP A 21 -4.99 -7.85 11.22
N LEU A 22 -5.79 -8.79 11.72
CA LEU A 22 -6.79 -9.50 10.91
C LEU A 22 -7.87 -8.56 10.37
N VAL A 23 -8.38 -7.65 11.21
CA VAL A 23 -9.38 -6.66 10.78
C VAL A 23 -8.82 -5.70 9.74
N VAL A 24 -7.56 -5.26 9.87
CA VAL A 24 -6.92 -4.39 8.86
C VAL A 24 -6.74 -5.15 7.55
N ARG A 25 -6.31 -6.42 7.60
CA ARG A 25 -6.22 -7.27 6.40
C ARG A 25 -7.58 -7.38 5.70
N ASP A 26 -8.63 -7.70 6.44
CA ASP A 26 -9.92 -8.05 5.85
C ASP A 26 -10.71 -6.82 5.35
N GLU A 27 -10.54 -5.66 6.01
CA GLU A 27 -11.31 -4.46 5.72
C GLU A 27 -10.55 -3.44 4.85
N VAL A 28 -9.23 -3.33 5.02
CA VAL A 28 -8.43 -2.27 4.37
C VAL A 28 -7.71 -2.79 3.13
N CYS A 29 -7.20 -4.01 3.17
CA CYS A 29 -6.37 -4.54 2.09
C CYS A 29 -7.24 -4.98 0.91
N THR A 30 -6.64 -4.91 -0.27
CA THR A 30 -7.23 -5.29 -1.55
C THR A 30 -7.43 -6.81 -1.57
N ARG A 31 -8.66 -7.24 -1.84
CA ARG A 31 -9.04 -8.67 -1.82
C ARG A 31 -9.28 -9.28 -3.21
N THR A 32 -9.43 -8.45 -4.22
CA THR A 32 -9.64 -8.89 -5.60
C THR A 32 -8.80 -8.01 -6.51
N SER A 33 -9.30 -6.82 -6.82
CA SER A 33 -8.56 -5.78 -7.51
C SER A 33 -9.10 -4.39 -7.17
N ALA A 34 -8.25 -3.38 -7.31
CA ALA A 34 -8.63 -1.99 -7.13
C ALA A 34 -7.78 -1.09 -8.05
N GLU A 35 -8.42 -0.12 -8.69
CA GLU A 35 -7.73 0.95 -9.40
C GLU A 35 -7.24 2.01 -8.41
N VAL A 36 -5.92 2.21 -8.36
CA VAL A 36 -5.30 3.18 -7.45
C VAL A 36 -4.36 4.09 -8.23
N VAL A 37 -4.46 5.39 -8.01
CA VAL A 37 -3.47 6.35 -8.50
C VAL A 37 -2.33 6.45 -7.48
N PRO A 38 -1.09 6.03 -7.83
CA PRO A 38 0.06 6.18 -6.95
C PRO A 38 0.33 7.65 -6.60
N LEU A 39 0.90 7.92 -5.43
CA LEU A 39 1.32 9.28 -5.08
C LEU A 39 2.33 9.80 -6.10
N GLY A 40 2.03 10.98 -6.67
CA GLY A 40 2.88 11.62 -7.69
C GLY A 40 2.65 11.09 -9.11
N SER A 41 1.63 10.26 -9.34
CA SER A 41 1.17 9.84 -10.66
C SER A 41 -0.17 10.52 -10.99
N THR A 42 -0.49 10.62 -12.28
CA THR A 42 -1.83 10.95 -12.79
C THR A 42 -2.53 9.73 -13.39
N ALA A 43 -1.80 8.63 -13.61
CA ALA A 43 -2.33 7.38 -14.13
C ALA A 43 -2.68 6.41 -13.00
N ALA A 44 -3.85 5.78 -13.10
CA ALA A 44 -4.25 4.67 -12.24
C ALA A 44 -3.51 3.39 -12.61
N VAL A 45 -3.26 2.55 -11.62
CA VAL A 45 -2.76 1.19 -11.81
C VAL A 45 -3.67 0.20 -11.09
N THR A 46 -3.80 -0.98 -11.67
CA THR A 46 -4.52 -2.10 -11.06
C THR A 46 -3.67 -2.71 -9.96
N VAL A 47 -4.16 -2.64 -8.73
CA VAL A 47 -3.62 -3.38 -7.59
C VAL A 47 -4.45 -4.64 -7.40
N THR A 48 -3.81 -5.80 -7.28
CA THR A 48 -4.43 -7.10 -7.01
C THR A 48 -4.20 -7.55 -5.56
N GLU A 49 -4.81 -8.67 -5.17
CA GLU A 49 -4.59 -9.32 -3.86
C GLU A 49 -3.12 -9.70 -3.60
N ASP A 50 -2.30 -9.87 -4.65
CA ASP A 50 -0.87 -10.17 -4.52
C ASP A 50 -0.12 -9.13 -3.67
N HIS A 51 -0.66 -7.91 -3.62
CA HIS A 51 -0.09 -6.79 -2.89
C HIS A 51 -0.64 -6.65 -1.47
N ALA A 52 -1.63 -7.45 -1.05
CA ALA A 52 -2.34 -7.30 0.22
C ALA A 52 -1.42 -7.39 1.44
N THR A 53 -0.36 -8.21 1.37
CA THR A 53 0.63 -8.32 2.45
C THR A 53 1.42 -7.01 2.62
N ALA A 54 1.84 -6.38 1.51
CA ALA A 54 2.53 -5.10 1.55
C ALA A 54 1.63 -3.97 2.06
N GLU A 55 0.36 -4.00 1.64
CA GLU A 55 -0.68 -3.08 2.13
C GLU A 55 -0.88 -3.18 3.64
N LEU A 56 -0.98 -4.41 4.15
CA LEU A 56 -1.14 -4.69 5.57
C LEU A 56 0.04 -4.13 6.38
N ILE A 57 1.27 -4.38 5.93
CA ILE A 57 2.48 -3.85 6.59
C ILE A 57 2.43 -2.33 6.61
N CYS A 58 2.18 -1.68 5.47
CA CYS A 58 2.14 -0.22 5.39
C CYS A 58 1.04 0.39 6.27
N ALA A 59 -0.15 -0.24 6.31
CA ALA A 59 -1.26 0.20 7.16
C ALA A 59 -0.91 0.07 8.65
N MET A 60 -0.32 -1.05 9.05
CA MET A 60 0.08 -1.27 10.44
C MET A 60 1.22 -0.35 10.86
N GLU A 61 2.25 -0.16 10.03
CA GLU A 61 3.33 0.82 10.28
C GLU A 61 2.77 2.23 10.50
N TRP A 62 1.78 2.64 9.70
CA TRP A 62 1.12 3.91 9.89
C TRP A 62 0.39 3.98 11.24
N LEU A 63 -0.32 2.93 11.63
CA LEU A 63 -1.00 2.84 12.93
C LEU A 63 -0.01 2.93 14.10
N PHE A 64 1.09 2.20 14.06
CA PHE A 64 2.14 2.26 15.08
C PHE A 64 2.71 3.66 15.22
N LYS A 65 3.04 4.31 14.09
CA LYS A 65 3.61 5.66 14.08
C LYS A 65 2.63 6.74 14.53
N HIS A 66 1.33 6.56 14.32
CA HIS A 66 0.31 7.58 14.54
C HIS A 66 -0.78 7.14 15.52
N GLU A 67 -0.49 6.23 16.45
CA GLU A 67 -1.49 5.58 17.31
C GLU A 67 -2.41 6.60 18.00
N THR A 68 -1.84 7.63 18.63
CA THR A 68 -2.59 8.69 19.32
C THR A 68 -3.54 9.42 18.38
N LYS A 69 -3.11 9.71 17.15
CA LYS A 69 -3.95 10.35 16.12
C LYS A 69 -5.03 9.36 15.65
N ALA A 70 -4.65 8.13 15.35
CA ALA A 70 -5.54 7.08 14.85
C ALA A 70 -6.72 6.83 15.80
N ARG A 71 -6.47 6.78 17.11
CA ARG A 71 -7.50 6.58 18.14
C ARG A 71 -8.52 7.71 18.24
N ARG A 72 -8.19 8.90 17.76
CA ARG A 72 -9.08 10.09 17.79
C ARG A 72 -9.88 10.26 16.49
N LEU A 73 -9.54 9.51 15.44
CA LEU A 73 -10.22 9.59 14.16
C LEU A 73 -11.57 8.85 14.22
N ARG A 74 -12.57 9.42 13.54
CA ARG A 74 -13.81 8.69 13.24
C ARG A 74 -13.50 7.47 12.35
N PRO A 75 -14.30 6.39 12.39
CA PRO A 75 -14.05 5.17 11.62
C PRO A 75 -13.77 5.40 10.13
N ASP A 76 -14.58 6.22 9.45
CA ASP A 76 -14.42 6.48 8.01
C ASP A 76 -13.11 7.21 7.71
N ALA A 77 -12.77 8.21 8.53
CA ALA A 77 -11.53 8.96 8.38
C ALA A 77 -10.31 8.05 8.63
N LEU A 78 -10.39 7.19 9.65
CA LEU A 78 -9.35 6.19 9.90
C LEU A 78 -9.23 5.23 8.71
N TYR A 79 -10.34 4.78 8.13
CA TYR A 79 -10.33 3.93 6.95
C TYR A 79 -9.63 4.59 5.78
N SER A 80 -10.00 5.82 5.44
CA SER A 80 -9.35 6.58 4.38
C SER A 80 -7.85 6.75 4.60
N HIS A 81 -7.43 6.99 5.85
CA HIS A 81 -6.01 7.09 6.20
C HIS A 81 -5.27 5.77 6.02
N LEU A 82 -5.84 4.66 6.51
CA LEU A 82 -5.23 3.33 6.36
C LEU A 82 -5.17 2.90 4.90
N ARG A 83 -6.25 3.09 4.15
CA ARG A 83 -6.28 2.75 2.72
C ARG A 83 -5.29 3.58 1.92
N SER A 84 -5.14 4.86 2.25
CA SER A 84 -4.14 5.73 1.63
C SER A 84 -2.72 5.32 1.99
N ALA A 85 -2.47 4.94 3.24
CA ALA A 85 -1.17 4.44 3.70
C ALA A 85 -0.79 3.12 3.01
N ALA A 86 -1.74 2.17 2.96
CA ALA A 86 -1.59 0.88 2.33
C ALA A 86 -1.21 0.98 0.84
N THR A 87 -1.82 1.93 0.12
CA THR A 87 -1.83 1.87 -1.35
C THR A 87 -1.10 2.99 -2.05
N ARG A 88 -1.11 4.20 -1.52
CA ARG A 88 -0.58 5.39 -2.23
C ARG A 88 0.83 5.80 -1.80
N ARG A 89 1.33 5.32 -0.66
CA ARG A 89 2.65 5.73 -0.13
C ARG A 89 3.81 5.28 -1.03
N ASP A 90 5.00 5.78 -0.70
CA ASP A 90 6.28 5.40 -1.31
C ASP A 90 6.49 3.88 -1.37
N ARG A 91 5.99 3.14 -0.36
CA ARG A 91 6.00 1.67 -0.29
C ARG A 91 4.62 1.02 -0.49
N GLY A 92 3.63 1.81 -0.89
CA GLY A 92 2.26 1.32 -1.06
C GLY A 92 2.11 0.42 -2.29
N SER A 93 1.06 -0.40 -2.31
CA SER A 93 0.79 -1.36 -3.38
C SER A 93 0.73 -0.76 -4.78
N ALA A 94 0.27 0.49 -4.94
CA ALA A 94 0.20 1.13 -6.25
C ALA A 94 1.60 1.42 -6.83
N ARG A 95 2.62 1.65 -6.00
CA ARG A 95 4.01 1.80 -6.47
C ARG A 95 4.60 0.46 -6.88
N ALA A 96 4.29 -0.61 -6.16
CA ALA A 96 4.68 -1.97 -6.53
C ALA A 96 4.03 -2.41 -7.84
N ALA A 97 2.70 -2.26 -7.96
CA ALA A 97 1.97 -2.56 -9.18
C ALA A 97 2.46 -1.72 -10.38
N GLN A 98 2.79 -0.45 -10.15
CA GLN A 98 3.43 0.38 -11.17
C GLN A 98 4.78 -0.22 -11.58
N ALA A 99 5.67 -0.54 -10.65
CA ALA A 99 6.98 -1.12 -10.96
C ALA A 99 6.85 -2.45 -11.75
N ASP A 100 5.92 -3.31 -11.35
CA ASP A 100 5.65 -4.59 -12.02
C ASP A 100 5.12 -4.38 -13.45
N ALA A 101 4.22 -3.42 -13.65
CA ALA A 101 3.74 -3.06 -14.98
C ALA A 101 4.86 -2.56 -15.89
N LEU A 102 5.90 -1.95 -15.31
CA LEU A 102 7.04 -1.43 -16.05
C LEU A 102 8.09 -2.50 -16.41
N ARG A 103 7.97 -3.76 -15.94
CA ARG A 103 8.74 -4.96 -16.37
C ARG A 103 10.19 -4.73 -16.84
N GLY A 104 11.02 -4.02 -16.06
CA GLY A 104 12.43 -3.81 -16.39
C GLY A 104 12.77 -2.58 -17.22
N MET A 105 11.84 -1.63 -17.35
CA MET A 105 12.16 -0.32 -17.92
C MET A 105 13.09 0.45 -16.97
N THR A 106 14.33 0.57 -17.40
CA THR A 106 15.40 1.29 -16.72
C THR A 106 15.80 2.51 -17.55
N GLY A 107 16.38 3.54 -16.93
CA GLY A 107 16.98 4.67 -17.66
C GLY A 107 16.05 5.83 -18.07
N VAL A 108 14.80 5.89 -17.60
CA VAL A 108 13.88 6.99 -17.93
C VAL A 108 13.97 8.10 -16.89
N ARG A 109 14.39 9.30 -17.29
CA ARG A 109 14.33 10.49 -16.41
C ARG A 109 12.89 11.00 -16.34
N PRO A 110 12.49 11.68 -15.25
CA PRO A 110 11.18 12.29 -15.16
C PRO A 110 10.92 13.20 -16.38
N GLY A 111 9.88 12.89 -17.17
CA GLY A 111 9.48 13.67 -18.35
C GLY A 111 9.84 13.04 -19.71
N ASP A 112 10.70 12.02 -19.73
CA ASP A 112 11.09 11.35 -20.98
C ASP A 112 10.09 10.26 -21.39
N ALA A 113 9.99 10.04 -22.71
CA ALA A 113 9.17 8.97 -23.27
C ALA A 113 9.78 7.60 -22.94
N VAL A 114 8.93 6.67 -22.55
CA VAL A 114 9.32 5.32 -22.19
C VAL A 114 9.61 4.51 -23.46
N GLN A 115 10.79 3.90 -23.53
CA GLN A 115 11.19 3.04 -24.66
C GLN A 115 11.24 1.57 -24.22
N TRP A 116 10.57 0.70 -24.98
CA TRP A 116 10.66 -0.74 -24.82
C TRP A 116 11.90 -1.25 -25.57
N VAL A 117 12.77 -1.98 -24.88
CA VAL A 117 13.94 -2.62 -25.50
C VAL A 117 13.62 -4.11 -25.65
N SER A 118 13.77 -4.66 -26.85
CA SER A 118 13.63 -6.11 -27.03
C SER A 118 14.83 -6.83 -26.40
N ARG A 119 14.62 -8.06 -25.97
CA ARG A 119 15.70 -8.89 -25.39
C ARG A 119 16.87 -9.10 -26.37
N GLU A 120 16.57 -9.19 -27.67
CA GLU A 120 17.57 -9.29 -28.74
C GLU A 120 18.44 -8.03 -28.85
N ALA A 121 17.86 -6.85 -28.57
CA ALA A 121 18.60 -5.58 -28.61
C ALA A 121 19.55 -5.40 -27.41
N MET A 122 19.32 -6.09 -26.29
CA MET A 122 20.23 -6.11 -25.13
C MET A 122 21.45 -7.00 -25.34
N GLU A 123 21.32 -8.10 -26.09
CA GLU A 123 22.42 -9.03 -26.37
C GLU A 123 23.40 -8.50 -27.44
N ALA A 124 23.08 -7.36 -28.06
CA ALA A 124 23.89 -6.69 -29.08
C ALA A 124 24.76 -5.54 -28.54
N TRP A 125 24.77 -5.31 -27.22
CA TRP A 125 25.55 -4.28 -26.52
C TRP A 125 26.66 -4.91 -25.68
#